data_AF-A0A8B9XCF0-F1
#
_entry.id   AF-A0A8B9XCF0-F1
#
_cell.length_a   1.000
_cell.length_b   1.000
_cell.length_c   1.000
_cell.angle_alpha   90.00
_cell.angle_beta   90.00
_cell.angle_gamma   90.00
#
_symmetry.space_group_name_H-M   'P 1'
#
loop_
_entity.id
_entity.type
_entity.pdbx_description
1 polymer ?
#
loop_
_entity_poly.entity_id
_entity_poly.type
_entity_poly.pdbx_seq_one_letter_code
_entity_poly.pdbx_strand_id
1 'polypeptide(L)'
;MERLLLTRGPDSRRRALMDMMGGVLEVKKEDILRMVIPQPPFMVKPDALWSEEERKLFKEYEKKVKELNEERDKYRKSLETEMKKLQNSIQEGTQNFDEHLKRLFERRVKAEMVVNQEELKINNLIFSLLLDEEISSRETFLNNYLARKQEERNQTTEAIRKSREDLDTYKEHYDNLLAEDKVLDRSFKKEFSEIPSHQVDILYKLFKRRPRIHKHKIHAETTSLVPFGERPGSGKLNKDAFAQLMKAMDDLDSTNNMPEGLDTSVWEHFCMTRRAKVENEQKVKQKAAGLIEMVAFLRRRTEDDEKVQHEIEKVFHELILLQEEKVKFQLNLTIQILLKQGQVELENFQLMLDYSDAILINKIIIEDLNSVIRTQGQKKVASMMESKEVHKGIFQIEWEHKKMEMEMEDLNQKAWDIQMLFFSRDRQKYLNEPNYETLIAIQIGIMEQTIAVLDKTHKKNVENCKKLLKKLRRYSNQKDIANYTLSCNLREELVAVSERKDICNAMGSKLTCEKIAKERYENMMRQQKLTKISKQQADQISILQAEVERLRMKTFPALVQM
;
A
#
# COMPACT_ATOMS: atom_id res chain seq x y z
N MET A 1 21.79 -18.39 102.86
CA MET A 1 21.18 -19.33 101.91
C MET A 1 19.94 -18.67 101.35
N GLU A 2 20.02 -18.07 100.15
CA GLU A 2 18.86 -17.67 99.29
C GLU A 2 19.39 -16.88 98.07
N ARG A 3 20.35 -17.46 97.34
CA ARG A 3 20.87 -16.92 96.06
C ARG A 3 21.06 -18.02 95.03
N LEU A 4 20.05 -18.91 94.91
CA LEU A 4 20.11 -20.05 93.98
C LEU A 4 18.77 -20.40 93.30
N LEU A 5 17.76 -19.52 93.33
CA LEU A 5 16.42 -19.85 92.79
C LEU A 5 15.78 -18.80 91.84
N LEU A 6 16.55 -17.87 91.26
CA LEU A 6 15.99 -16.83 90.36
C LEU A 6 16.63 -16.76 88.97
N THR A 7 17.26 -17.83 88.49
CA THR A 7 17.78 -17.97 87.12
C THR A 7 17.06 -19.09 86.35
N ARG A 8 15.73 -19.14 86.45
CA ARG A 8 14.87 -20.10 85.70
C ARG A 8 13.55 -19.51 85.19
N GLY A 9 13.50 -18.18 84.97
CA GLY A 9 12.25 -17.46 84.66
C GLY A 9 12.04 -16.95 83.22
N PRO A 10 13.05 -16.43 82.48
CA PRO A 10 12.80 -15.82 81.16
C PRO A 10 12.99 -16.77 79.97
N ASP A 11 13.61 -17.92 80.20
CA ASP A 11 14.02 -18.85 79.15
C ASP A 11 12.96 -19.94 78.88
N SER A 12 12.08 -20.19 79.84
CA SER A 12 10.92 -21.09 79.67
C SER A 12 9.84 -20.47 78.80
N ARG A 13 9.61 -19.15 78.86
CA ARG A 13 8.57 -18.46 78.09
C ARG A 13 8.90 -18.37 76.61
N ARG A 14 10.16 -18.06 76.27
CA ARG A 14 10.64 -18.07 74.88
C ARG A 14 10.73 -19.50 74.32
N ARG A 15 11.16 -20.48 75.13
CA ARG A 15 11.10 -21.90 74.73
C ARG A 15 9.68 -22.38 74.52
N ALA A 16 8.75 -22.06 75.41
CA ALA A 16 7.34 -22.38 75.25
C ALA A 16 6.73 -21.71 74.01
N LEU A 17 7.11 -20.47 73.69
CA LEU A 17 6.66 -19.79 72.47
C LEU A 17 7.25 -20.39 71.19
N MET A 18 8.53 -20.81 71.23
CA MET A 18 9.16 -21.56 70.14
C MET A 18 8.55 -22.95 69.96
N ASP A 19 8.34 -23.70 71.05
CA ASP A 19 7.79 -25.06 71.03
C ASP A 19 6.30 -25.09 70.69
N MET A 20 5.52 -24.09 71.11
CA MET A 20 4.07 -24.07 70.87
C MET A 20 3.66 -23.26 69.62
N MET A 21 4.43 -22.26 69.19
CA MET A 21 4.04 -21.31 68.12
C MET A 21 5.19 -20.91 67.19
N GLY A 22 6.33 -21.62 67.19
CA GLY A 22 7.45 -21.33 66.28
C GLY A 22 8.09 -19.95 66.45
N GLY A 23 7.83 -19.27 67.58
CA GLY A 23 8.41 -17.96 67.90
C GLY A 23 7.65 -16.73 67.40
N VAL A 24 6.45 -16.87 66.81
CA VAL A 24 5.62 -15.73 66.34
C VAL A 24 4.20 -15.81 66.93
N LEU A 25 3.67 -14.69 67.44
CA LEU A 25 2.37 -14.63 68.12
C LEU A 25 1.16 -14.70 67.17
N GLU A 26 1.30 -14.22 65.94
CA GLU A 26 0.29 -14.28 64.88
C GLU A 26 0.91 -14.88 63.62
N VAL A 27 0.45 -16.06 63.22
CA VAL A 27 0.91 -16.72 62.00
C VAL A 27 0.25 -16.03 60.81
N LYS A 28 1.00 -15.16 60.11
CA LYS A 28 0.55 -14.62 58.82
C LYS A 28 0.72 -15.70 57.77
N LYS A 29 -0.16 -15.75 56.76
CA LYS A 29 -0.03 -16.72 55.65
C LYS A 29 1.31 -16.60 54.90
N GLU A 30 1.95 -15.42 54.97
CA GLU A 30 3.29 -15.15 54.46
C GLU A 30 4.42 -15.87 55.21
N ASP A 31 4.19 -16.26 56.48
CA ASP A 31 5.19 -16.93 57.31
C ASP A 31 5.44 -18.38 56.86
N ILE A 32 4.48 -18.99 56.16
CA ILE A 32 4.60 -20.31 55.51
C ILE A 32 5.76 -20.31 54.48
N LEU A 33 6.03 -19.16 53.85
CA LEU A 33 7.15 -19.01 52.91
C LEU A 33 8.51 -18.85 53.61
N ARG A 34 8.52 -18.48 54.89
CA ARG A 34 9.74 -18.29 55.70
C ARG A 34 10.05 -19.48 56.60
N MET A 35 9.07 -20.37 56.81
CA MET A 35 9.21 -21.55 57.63
C MET A 35 10.17 -22.56 56.96
N VAL A 36 11.20 -22.95 57.71
CA VAL A 36 12.21 -23.94 57.31
C VAL A 36 12.19 -25.05 58.36
N ILE A 37 11.89 -26.29 57.95
CA ILE A 37 11.94 -27.42 58.87
C ILE A 37 13.43 -27.81 59.03
N PRO A 38 14.00 -27.69 60.25
CA PRO A 38 15.41 -27.97 60.49
C PRO A 38 15.73 -29.44 60.17
N GLN A 39 16.89 -29.66 59.53
CA GLN A 39 17.32 -31.01 59.18
C GLN A 39 17.59 -31.83 60.44
N PRO A 40 17.15 -33.10 60.51
CA PRO A 40 17.45 -33.97 61.63
C PRO A 40 18.98 -34.15 61.79
N PRO A 41 19.53 -34.12 63.02
CA PRO A 41 20.99 -34.15 63.26
C PRO A 41 21.72 -35.37 62.70
N PHE A 42 21.01 -36.49 62.47
CA PHE A 42 21.59 -37.74 61.95
C PHE A 42 21.78 -37.75 60.42
N MET A 43 21.17 -36.81 59.67
CA MET A 43 21.36 -36.67 58.21
C MET A 43 22.78 -36.28 57.79
N VAL A 44 23.65 -35.92 58.75
CA VAL A 44 25.08 -35.66 58.51
C VAL A 44 25.89 -36.96 58.32
N LYS A 45 25.33 -38.12 58.73
CA LYS A 45 25.95 -39.45 58.60
C LYS A 45 25.40 -40.20 57.38
N PRO A 46 26.20 -41.07 56.70
CA PRO A 46 25.75 -41.82 55.52
C PRO A 46 24.55 -42.74 55.77
N ASP A 47 23.62 -42.81 54.81
CA ASP A 47 22.32 -43.53 54.84
C ASP A 47 22.40 -45.02 55.23
N ALA A 48 23.57 -45.64 55.05
CA ALA A 48 23.83 -47.04 55.38
C ALA A 48 23.90 -47.33 56.89
N LEU A 49 24.12 -46.30 57.72
CA LEU A 49 24.30 -46.43 59.17
C LEU A 49 23.06 -46.03 59.98
N TRP A 50 21.94 -45.74 59.32
CA TRP A 50 20.72 -45.32 60.00
C TRP A 50 20.03 -46.51 60.66
N SER A 51 19.64 -46.34 61.93
CA SER A 51 18.77 -47.28 62.62
C SER A 51 17.36 -47.30 62.02
N GLU A 52 16.57 -48.35 62.28
CA GLU A 52 15.17 -48.41 61.79
C GLU A 52 14.31 -47.26 62.34
N GLU A 53 14.63 -46.74 63.52
CA GLU A 53 13.97 -45.59 64.14
C GLU A 53 14.38 -44.27 63.45
N GLU A 54 15.66 -44.10 63.10
CA GLU A 54 16.16 -42.95 62.34
C GLU A 54 15.59 -42.91 60.91
N ARG A 55 15.40 -44.08 60.28
CA ARG A 55 14.69 -44.20 58.99
C ARG A 55 13.22 -43.79 59.07
N LYS A 56 12.53 -44.06 60.19
CA LYS A 56 11.15 -43.59 60.42
C LYS A 56 11.11 -42.08 60.61
N LEU A 57 12.01 -41.53 61.42
CA LEU A 57 12.14 -40.08 61.64
C LEU A 57 12.48 -39.32 60.35
N PHE A 58 13.29 -39.90 59.46
CA PHE A 58 13.57 -39.31 58.15
C PHE A 58 12.32 -39.29 57.24
N LYS A 59 11.54 -40.38 57.20
CA LYS A 59 10.27 -40.41 56.45
C LYS A 59 9.27 -39.39 56.97
N GLU A 60 9.21 -39.18 58.29
CA GLU A 60 8.38 -38.15 58.90
C GLU A 60 8.88 -36.74 58.58
N TYR A 61 10.20 -36.52 58.57
CA TYR A 61 10.80 -35.25 58.14
C TYR A 61 10.50 -34.96 56.67
N GLU A 62 10.71 -35.93 55.76
CA GLU A 62 10.37 -35.78 54.34
C GLU A 62 8.88 -35.50 54.13
N LYS A 63 8.01 -36.18 54.89
CA LYS A 63 6.57 -35.94 54.84
C LYS A 63 6.23 -34.51 55.24
N LYS A 64 6.79 -34.01 56.35
CA LYS A 64 6.60 -32.62 56.81
C LYS A 64 7.15 -31.59 55.82
N VAL A 65 8.31 -31.87 55.19
CA VAL A 65 8.89 -31.01 54.14
C VAL A 65 8.02 -30.99 52.89
N LYS A 66 7.46 -32.14 52.48
CA LYS A 66 6.51 -32.23 51.36
C LYS A 66 5.22 -31.48 51.67
N GLU A 67 4.63 -31.67 52.85
CA GLU A 67 3.42 -30.96 53.29
C GLU A 67 3.64 -29.44 53.33
N LEU A 68 4.78 -28.99 53.86
CA LEU A 68 5.14 -27.57 53.89
C LEU A 68 5.34 -26.99 52.49
N ASN A 69 5.99 -27.73 51.58
CA ASN A 69 6.13 -27.30 50.19
C ASN A 69 4.78 -27.26 49.45
N GLU A 70 3.88 -28.21 49.70
CA GLU A 70 2.52 -28.19 49.15
C GLU A 70 1.71 -27.00 49.66
N GLU A 71 1.85 -26.63 50.94
CA GLU A 71 1.23 -25.42 51.50
C GLU A 71 1.81 -24.14 50.90
N ARG A 72 3.13 -24.06 50.71
CA ARG A 72 3.79 -22.95 50.01
C ARG A 72 3.31 -22.82 48.57
N ASP A 73 3.15 -23.93 47.86
CA ASP A 73 2.66 -23.94 46.49
C ASP A 73 1.17 -23.58 46.40
N LYS A 74 0.34 -24.04 47.34
CA LYS A 74 -1.06 -23.60 47.45
C LYS A 74 -1.15 -22.10 47.71
N TYR A 75 -0.33 -21.56 48.60
CA TYR A 75 -0.29 -20.13 48.89
C TYR A 75 0.22 -19.32 47.69
N ARG A 76 1.29 -19.77 47.01
CA ARG A 76 1.78 -19.15 45.76
C ARG A 76 0.68 -19.10 44.71
N LYS A 77 -0.02 -20.22 44.48
CA LYS A 77 -1.13 -20.29 43.52
C LYS A 77 -2.26 -19.33 43.90
N SER A 78 -2.62 -19.21 45.19
CA SER A 78 -3.62 -18.23 45.61
C SER A 78 -3.19 -16.78 45.30
N LEU A 79 -1.94 -16.42 45.59
CA LEU A 79 -1.40 -15.11 45.27
C LEU A 79 -1.34 -14.84 43.76
N GLU A 80 -0.97 -15.84 42.96
CA GLU A 80 -1.01 -15.73 41.49
C GLU A 80 -2.43 -15.51 40.97
N THR A 81 -3.44 -16.18 41.56
CA THR A 81 -4.84 -15.96 41.17
C THR A 81 -5.35 -14.58 41.58
N GLU A 82 -4.98 -14.08 42.77
CA GLU A 82 -5.32 -12.73 43.20
C GLU A 82 -4.64 -11.68 42.33
N MET A 83 -3.35 -11.88 42.02
CA MET A 83 -2.60 -11.02 41.11
C MET A 83 -3.27 -10.96 39.74
N LYS A 84 -3.65 -12.11 39.16
CA LYS A 84 -4.36 -12.16 37.87
C LYS A 84 -5.73 -11.48 37.94
N LYS A 85 -6.49 -11.66 39.03
CA LYS A 85 -7.78 -10.98 39.23
C LYS A 85 -7.60 -9.46 39.30
N LEU A 86 -6.60 -8.98 40.03
CA LEU A 86 -6.28 -7.55 40.11
C LEU A 86 -5.82 -7.00 38.76
N GLN A 87 -4.96 -7.72 38.03
CA GLN A 87 -4.52 -7.34 36.69
C GLN A 87 -5.71 -7.22 35.72
N ASN A 88 -6.62 -8.21 35.71
CA ASN A 88 -7.83 -8.16 34.89
C ASN A 88 -8.73 -6.99 35.29
N SER A 89 -8.94 -6.77 36.58
CA SER A 89 -9.74 -5.64 37.07
C SER A 89 -9.15 -4.27 36.69
N ILE A 90 -7.82 -4.12 36.74
CA ILE A 90 -7.12 -2.92 36.28
C ILE A 90 -7.27 -2.74 34.76
N GLN A 91 -7.16 -3.84 33.99
CA GLN A 91 -7.31 -3.79 32.54
C GLN A 91 -8.74 -3.37 32.15
N GLU A 92 -9.77 -3.99 32.75
CA GLU A 92 -11.16 -3.63 32.54
C GLU A 92 -11.44 -2.18 32.98
N GLY A 93 -10.89 -1.76 34.12
CA GLY A 93 -11.00 -0.39 34.61
C GLY A 93 -10.40 0.64 33.63
N THR A 94 -9.20 0.34 33.12
CA THR A 94 -8.52 1.18 32.12
C THR A 94 -9.32 1.26 30.82
N GLN A 95 -9.77 0.11 30.29
CA GLN A 95 -10.59 0.07 29.07
C GLN A 95 -11.89 0.86 29.22
N ASN A 96 -12.59 0.68 30.34
CA ASN A 96 -13.79 1.45 30.63
C ASN A 96 -13.48 2.94 30.70
N PHE A 97 -12.41 3.35 31.37
CA PHE A 97 -12.00 4.76 31.44
C PHE A 97 -11.73 5.33 30.03
N ASP A 98 -10.97 4.61 29.21
CA ASP A 98 -10.66 5.01 27.83
C ASP A 98 -11.92 5.16 26.97
N GLU A 99 -12.90 4.26 27.13
CA GLU A 99 -14.20 4.38 26.46
C GLU A 99 -15.00 5.61 26.92
N HIS A 100 -14.97 5.93 28.22
CA HIS A 100 -15.60 7.15 28.74
C HIS A 100 -14.88 8.40 28.22
N LEU A 101 -13.55 8.41 28.21
CA LEU A 101 -12.74 9.50 27.69
C LEU A 101 -13.01 9.72 26.19
N LYS A 102 -13.07 8.64 25.40
CA LYS A 102 -13.42 8.71 23.98
C LYS A 102 -14.81 9.30 23.76
N ARG A 103 -15.82 8.86 24.51
CA ARG A 103 -17.18 9.42 24.44
C ARG A 103 -17.22 10.90 24.83
N LEU A 104 -16.44 11.30 25.84
CA LEU A 104 -16.32 12.70 26.24
C LEU A 104 -15.65 13.54 25.14
N PHE A 105 -14.58 13.04 24.54
CA PHE A 105 -13.89 13.68 23.43
C PHE A 105 -14.80 13.86 22.22
N GLU A 106 -15.56 12.82 21.83
CA GLU A 106 -16.55 12.91 20.75
C GLU A 106 -17.64 13.96 21.04
N ARG A 107 -18.09 14.06 22.30
CA ARG A 107 -19.04 15.11 22.71
C ARG A 107 -18.42 16.51 22.64
N ARG A 108 -17.18 16.67 23.08
CA ARG A 108 -16.46 17.94 23.01
C ARG A 108 -16.31 18.41 21.56
N VAL A 109 -15.84 17.54 20.66
CA VAL A 109 -15.68 17.87 19.24
C VAL A 109 -17.01 18.26 18.60
N LYS A 110 -18.10 17.55 18.92
CA LYS A 110 -19.44 17.91 18.44
C LYS A 110 -19.91 19.26 18.98
N ALA A 111 -19.65 19.56 20.24
CA ALA A 111 -20.00 20.85 20.84
C ALA A 111 -19.20 22.00 20.18
N GLU A 112 -17.89 21.85 20.05
CA GLU A 112 -17.02 22.84 19.37
C GLU A 112 -17.46 23.04 17.91
N MET A 113 -17.80 21.97 17.19
CA MET A 113 -18.33 22.06 15.82
C MET A 113 -19.61 22.90 15.73
N VAL A 114 -20.57 22.69 16.64
CA VAL A 114 -21.82 23.45 16.68
C VAL A 114 -21.57 24.91 17.06
N VAL A 115 -20.70 25.17 18.04
CA VAL A 115 -20.32 26.53 18.43
C VAL A 115 -19.70 27.27 17.25
N ASN A 116 -18.71 26.68 16.58
CA ASN A 116 -18.06 27.28 15.41
C ASN A 116 -19.06 27.50 14.26
N GLN A 117 -20.02 26.59 14.07
CA GLN A 117 -21.07 26.75 13.07
C GLN A 117 -21.97 27.96 13.37
N GLU A 118 -22.44 28.10 14.60
CA GLU A 118 -23.27 29.24 15.00
C GLU A 118 -22.47 30.55 14.99
N GLU A 119 -21.20 30.55 15.40
CA GLU A 119 -20.32 31.71 15.29
C GLU A 119 -20.12 32.15 13.83
N LEU A 120 -19.89 31.21 12.90
CA LEU A 120 -19.80 31.52 11.48
C LEU A 120 -21.11 32.10 10.94
N LYS A 121 -22.25 31.54 11.35
CA LYS A 121 -23.57 32.04 10.96
C LYS A 121 -23.81 33.46 11.49
N ILE A 122 -23.46 33.73 12.74
CA ILE A 122 -23.53 35.07 13.34
C ILE A 122 -22.65 36.04 12.55
N ASN A 123 -21.41 35.67 12.23
CA ASN A 123 -20.49 36.51 11.45
C ASN A 123 -21.05 36.82 10.05
N ASN A 124 -21.59 35.82 9.36
CA ASN A 124 -22.22 36.01 8.04
C ASN A 124 -23.45 36.92 8.11
N LEU A 125 -24.27 36.80 9.17
CA LEU A 125 -25.42 37.67 9.41
C LEU A 125 -24.97 39.11 9.70
N ILE A 126 -23.96 39.30 10.56
CA ILE A 126 -23.40 40.63 10.84
C ILE A 126 -22.88 41.26 9.55
N PHE A 127 -22.11 40.51 8.75
CA PHE A 127 -21.62 41.00 7.46
C PHE A 127 -22.77 41.38 6.52
N SER A 128 -23.82 40.57 6.46
CA SER A 128 -25.01 40.87 5.65
C SER A 128 -25.75 42.12 6.13
N LEU A 129 -25.86 42.33 7.45
CA LEU A 129 -26.46 43.53 8.04
C LEU A 129 -25.62 44.78 7.75
N LEU A 130 -24.29 44.68 7.80
CA LEU A 130 -23.40 45.79 7.46
C LEU A 130 -23.55 46.20 5.99
N LEU A 131 -23.67 45.21 5.09
CA LEU A 131 -23.93 45.49 3.67
C LEU A 131 -25.30 46.14 3.46
N ASP A 132 -26.36 45.67 4.15
CA ASP A 132 -27.69 46.28 4.06
C ASP A 132 -27.69 47.73 4.59
N GLU A 133 -26.94 47.99 5.67
CA GLU A 133 -26.74 49.34 6.21
C GLU A 133 -25.98 50.23 5.22
N GLU A 134 -24.93 49.71 4.58
CA GLU A 134 -24.19 50.43 3.54
C GLU A 134 -25.09 50.79 2.35
N ILE A 135 -25.85 49.83 1.82
CA ILE A 135 -26.81 50.05 0.74
C ILE A 135 -27.87 51.08 1.14
N SER A 136 -28.43 50.96 2.35
CA SER A 136 -29.45 51.88 2.87
C SER A 136 -28.90 53.30 3.08
N SER A 137 -27.64 53.42 3.55
CA SER A 137 -26.97 54.71 3.71
C SER A 137 -26.73 55.38 2.36
N ARG A 138 -26.31 54.62 1.34
CA ARG A 138 -26.12 55.09 -0.02
C ARG A 138 -27.43 55.51 -0.67
N GLU A 139 -28.50 54.74 -0.47
CA GLU A 139 -29.85 55.08 -0.94
C GLU A 139 -30.32 56.39 -0.31
N THR A 140 -30.14 56.56 1.01
CA THR A 140 -30.48 57.80 1.72
C THR A 140 -29.66 58.99 1.20
N PHE A 141 -28.36 58.80 0.95
CA PHE A 141 -27.50 59.82 0.38
C PHE A 141 -27.96 60.26 -1.02
N LEU A 142 -28.23 59.30 -1.92
CA LEU A 142 -28.70 59.59 -3.28
C LEU A 142 -30.07 60.29 -3.27
N ASN A 143 -31.00 59.87 -2.42
CA ASN A 143 -32.29 60.53 -2.25
C ASN A 143 -32.14 61.99 -1.77
N ASN A 144 -31.27 62.23 -0.77
CA ASN A 144 -30.98 63.58 -0.29
C ASN A 144 -30.33 64.44 -1.37
N TYR A 145 -29.40 63.87 -2.15
CA TYR A 145 -28.75 64.55 -3.26
C TYR A 145 -29.74 64.90 -4.37
N LEU A 146 -30.63 63.96 -4.73
CA LEU A 146 -31.70 64.15 -5.69
C LEU A 146 -32.64 65.28 -5.25
N ALA A 147 -33.07 65.30 -3.98
CA ALA A 147 -33.92 66.35 -3.44
C ALA A 147 -33.26 67.73 -3.52
N ARG A 148 -31.96 67.83 -3.20
CA ARG A 148 -31.20 69.08 -3.35
C ARG A 148 -31.10 69.55 -4.79
N LYS A 149 -30.89 68.62 -5.73
CA LYS A 149 -30.82 68.93 -7.16
C LYS A 149 -32.17 69.34 -7.74
N GLN A 150 -33.27 68.73 -7.28
CA GLN A 150 -34.63 69.14 -7.63
C GLN A 150 -34.92 70.56 -7.13
N GLU A 151 -34.48 70.91 -5.92
CA GLU A 151 -34.62 72.27 -5.40
C GLU A 151 -33.79 73.28 -6.22
N GLU A 152 -32.55 72.94 -6.57
CA GLU A 152 -31.71 73.74 -7.49
C GLU A 152 -32.41 73.96 -8.83
N ARG A 153 -33.02 72.90 -9.40
CA ARG A 153 -33.80 72.97 -10.64
C ARG A 153 -35.00 73.91 -10.53
N ASN A 154 -35.75 73.83 -9.42
CA ASN A 154 -36.88 74.72 -9.21
C ASN A 154 -36.43 76.19 -9.24
N GLN A 155 -35.30 76.50 -8.61
CA GLN A 155 -34.71 77.84 -8.60
C GLN A 155 -34.23 78.29 -9.99
N THR A 156 -33.58 77.43 -10.76
CA THR A 156 -33.13 77.74 -12.13
C THR A 156 -34.31 77.93 -13.08
N THR A 157 -35.32 77.07 -13.00
CA THR A 157 -36.55 77.16 -13.78
C THR A 157 -37.32 78.45 -13.46
N GLU A 158 -37.43 78.84 -12.19
CA GLU A 158 -38.01 80.13 -11.81
C GLU A 158 -37.22 81.33 -12.33
N ALA A 159 -35.89 81.27 -12.29
CA ALA A 159 -35.03 82.33 -12.82
C ALA A 159 -35.16 82.47 -14.34
N ILE A 160 -35.31 81.35 -15.07
CA ILE A 160 -35.61 81.34 -16.51
C ILE A 160 -36.97 81.99 -16.77
N ARG A 161 -38.01 81.63 -15.98
CA ARG A 161 -39.35 82.22 -16.12
C ARG A 161 -39.30 83.74 -15.97
N LYS A 162 -38.66 84.25 -14.91
CA LYS A 162 -38.49 85.70 -14.68
C LYS A 162 -37.71 86.37 -15.82
N SER A 163 -36.61 85.75 -16.26
CA SER A 163 -35.79 86.29 -17.36
C SER A 163 -36.56 86.34 -18.69
N ARG A 164 -37.50 85.41 -18.91
CA ARG A 164 -38.37 85.39 -20.08
C ARG A 164 -39.42 86.50 -20.01
N GLU A 165 -40.05 86.70 -18.85
CA GLU A 165 -40.97 87.82 -18.60
C GLU A 165 -40.29 89.17 -18.81
N ASP A 166 -39.06 89.34 -18.30
CA ASP A 166 -38.25 90.54 -18.53
C ASP A 166 -37.90 90.74 -20.01
N LEU A 167 -37.59 89.65 -20.73
CA LEU A 167 -37.32 89.71 -22.17
C LEU A 167 -38.57 90.13 -22.96
N ASP A 168 -39.73 89.58 -22.63
CA ASP A 168 -41.00 89.87 -23.30
C ASP A 168 -41.40 91.34 -23.08
N THR A 169 -41.34 91.84 -21.85
CA THR A 169 -41.60 93.27 -21.56
C THR A 169 -40.60 94.18 -22.27
N TYR A 170 -39.31 93.82 -22.30
CA TYR A 170 -38.30 94.59 -23.02
C TYR A 170 -38.52 94.59 -24.53
N LYS A 171 -38.99 93.47 -25.09
CA LYS A 171 -39.37 93.32 -26.49
C LYS A 171 -40.59 94.17 -26.84
N GLU A 172 -41.63 94.19 -26.00
CA GLU A 172 -42.77 95.09 -26.17
C GLU A 172 -42.34 96.56 -26.23
N HIS A 173 -41.43 96.99 -25.33
CA HIS A 173 -40.87 98.34 -25.39
C HIS A 173 -40.08 98.61 -26.67
N TYR A 174 -39.33 97.63 -27.17
CA TYR A 174 -38.62 97.75 -28.45
C TYR A 174 -39.58 97.86 -29.64
N ASP A 175 -40.62 97.05 -29.66
CA ASP A 175 -41.65 97.06 -30.72
C ASP A 175 -42.45 98.36 -30.72
N ASN A 176 -42.75 98.92 -29.55
CA ASN A 176 -43.36 100.25 -29.40
C ASN A 176 -42.46 101.36 -29.98
N LEU A 177 -41.17 101.38 -29.63
CA LEU A 177 -40.21 102.35 -30.18
C LEU A 177 -40.06 102.21 -31.71
N LEU A 178 -40.05 100.97 -32.22
CA LEU A 178 -40.07 100.71 -33.65
C LEU A 178 -41.35 101.21 -34.33
N ALA A 179 -42.50 101.09 -33.67
CA ALA A 179 -43.77 101.60 -34.17
C ALA A 179 -43.77 103.13 -34.21
N GLU A 180 -43.33 103.78 -33.13
CA GLU A 180 -43.12 105.24 -33.06
C GLU A 180 -42.16 105.71 -34.16
N ASP A 181 -41.08 104.98 -34.39
CA ASP A 181 -40.11 105.27 -35.46
C ASP A 181 -40.77 105.26 -36.85
N LYS A 182 -41.60 104.24 -37.13
CA LYS A 182 -42.38 104.16 -38.37
C LYS A 182 -43.43 105.27 -38.47
N VAL A 183 -44.03 105.69 -37.34
CA VAL A 183 -45.01 106.78 -37.31
C VAL A 183 -44.34 108.10 -37.65
N LEU A 184 -43.21 108.46 -37.01
CA LEU A 184 -42.43 109.68 -37.31
C LEU A 184 -42.04 109.75 -38.79
N ASP A 185 -41.75 108.60 -39.40
CA ASP A 185 -41.40 108.56 -40.82
C ASP A 185 -42.60 108.80 -41.75
N ARG A 186 -43.79 108.30 -41.36
CA ARG A 186 -45.04 108.45 -42.11
C ARG A 186 -45.70 109.81 -41.89
N SER A 187 -45.57 110.38 -40.70
CA SER A 187 -46.14 111.69 -40.33
C SER A 187 -45.36 112.86 -40.90
N PHE A 188 -44.07 112.67 -41.24
CA PHE A 188 -43.21 113.74 -41.76
C PHE A 188 -43.88 114.56 -42.89
N LYS A 189 -44.42 113.90 -43.93
CA LYS A 189 -45.05 114.62 -45.05
C LYS A 189 -46.34 115.37 -44.64
N LYS A 190 -47.00 114.96 -43.55
CA LYS A 190 -48.19 115.62 -43.01
C LYS A 190 -47.82 116.86 -42.19
N GLU A 191 -46.72 116.80 -41.44
CA GLU A 191 -46.20 117.92 -40.61
C GLU A 191 -45.78 119.13 -41.46
N PHE A 192 -45.33 118.92 -42.70
CA PHE A 192 -44.90 119.99 -43.62
C PHE A 192 -45.92 120.28 -44.75
N SER A 193 -47.20 119.98 -44.53
CA SER A 193 -48.26 120.13 -45.56
C SER A 193 -48.56 121.59 -45.95
N GLU A 194 -48.11 122.56 -45.16
CA GLU A 194 -48.28 124.00 -45.38
C GLU A 194 -47.30 124.58 -46.44
N ILE A 195 -46.33 123.78 -46.91
CA ILE A 195 -45.24 124.18 -47.81
C ILE A 195 -45.42 123.52 -49.19
N PRO A 196 -44.96 124.13 -50.31
CA PRO A 196 -45.05 123.52 -51.63
C PRO A 196 -44.45 122.10 -51.71
N SER A 197 -45.16 121.17 -52.36
CA SER A 197 -44.81 119.74 -52.42
C SER A 197 -43.37 119.45 -52.87
N HIS A 198 -42.81 120.26 -53.78
CA HIS A 198 -41.43 120.09 -54.26
C HIS A 198 -40.39 120.36 -53.16
N GLN A 199 -40.64 121.32 -52.26
CA GLN A 199 -39.78 121.62 -51.12
C GLN A 199 -39.91 120.53 -50.04
N VAL A 200 -41.11 120.00 -49.81
CA VAL A 200 -41.35 118.88 -48.88
C VAL A 200 -40.58 117.63 -49.30
N ASP A 201 -40.51 117.31 -50.60
CA ASP A 201 -39.74 116.17 -51.11
C ASP A 201 -38.21 116.39 -51.00
N ILE A 202 -37.73 117.63 -51.15
CA ILE A 202 -36.32 117.99 -50.88
C ILE A 202 -36.00 117.82 -49.40
N LEU A 203 -36.86 118.32 -48.50
CA LEU A 203 -36.72 118.16 -47.05
C LEU A 203 -36.79 116.68 -46.65
N TYR A 204 -37.65 115.86 -47.26
CA TYR A 204 -37.71 114.42 -46.97
C TYR A 204 -36.42 113.68 -47.35
N LYS A 205 -35.75 114.05 -48.45
CA LYS A 205 -34.43 113.51 -48.80
C LYS A 205 -33.37 113.90 -47.73
N LEU A 206 -33.42 115.13 -47.23
CA LEU A 206 -32.56 115.60 -46.14
C LEU A 206 -32.90 114.95 -44.79
N PHE A 207 -34.17 114.62 -44.56
CA PHE A 207 -34.68 113.90 -43.39
C PHE A 207 -34.19 112.46 -43.33
N LYS A 208 -34.00 111.82 -44.49
CA LYS A 208 -33.43 110.47 -44.60
C LYS A 208 -31.90 110.44 -44.57
N ARG A 209 -31.24 111.58 -44.78
CA ARG A 209 -29.78 111.68 -44.73
C ARG A 209 -29.29 111.51 -43.29
N ARG A 210 -28.24 110.71 -43.10
CA ARG A 210 -27.59 110.48 -41.80
C ARG A 210 -26.10 110.87 -41.87
N PRO A 211 -25.51 111.39 -40.79
CA PRO A 211 -24.07 111.62 -40.73
C PRO A 211 -23.29 110.32 -40.94
N ARG A 212 -22.25 110.36 -41.78
CA ARG A 212 -21.30 109.23 -41.92
C ARG A 212 -20.22 109.35 -40.85
N ILE A 213 -20.45 108.71 -39.71
CA ILE A 213 -19.41 108.61 -38.67
C ILE A 213 -18.40 107.55 -39.11
N HIS A 214 -17.14 107.94 -39.30
CA HIS A 214 -16.05 107.00 -39.55
C HIS A 214 -15.85 106.16 -38.29
N LYS A 215 -16.15 104.86 -38.37
CA LYS A 215 -15.82 103.92 -37.29
C LYS A 215 -14.30 103.84 -37.21
N HIS A 216 -13.67 104.48 -36.23
CA HIS A 216 -12.29 104.14 -35.89
C HIS A 216 -12.27 102.65 -35.51
N LYS A 217 -11.53 101.84 -36.27
CA LYS A 217 -11.12 100.50 -35.86
C LYS A 217 -10.30 100.68 -34.59
N ILE A 218 -10.94 100.55 -33.43
CA ILE A 218 -10.21 100.30 -32.20
C ILE A 218 -9.72 98.86 -32.33
N HIS A 219 -8.42 98.72 -32.60
CA HIS A 219 -7.72 97.47 -32.38
C HIS A 219 -8.10 96.98 -30.99
N ALA A 220 -8.70 95.80 -30.90
CA ALA A 220 -8.91 95.11 -29.64
C ALA A 220 -7.52 94.72 -29.11
N GLU A 221 -6.86 95.65 -28.43
CA GLU A 221 -5.67 95.36 -27.66
C GLU A 221 -6.09 94.64 -26.38
N THR A 222 -5.68 93.39 -26.36
CA THR A 222 -5.61 92.45 -25.26
C THR A 222 -4.95 93.06 -24.03
N THR A 223 -5.62 93.92 -23.26
CA THR A 223 -5.13 94.33 -21.93
C THR A 223 -6.26 94.75 -21.00
N SER A 224 -6.86 93.77 -20.31
CA SER A 224 -7.19 93.86 -18.87
C SER A 224 -7.79 92.53 -18.42
N LEU A 225 -6.90 91.61 -18.01
CA LEU A 225 -7.21 90.36 -17.30
C LEU A 225 -7.48 90.66 -15.82
N VAL A 226 -8.48 91.49 -15.52
CA VAL A 226 -8.97 91.67 -14.15
C VAL A 226 -10.40 91.11 -14.08
N PRO A 227 -10.62 89.92 -13.50
CA PRO A 227 -11.93 89.28 -13.41
C PRO A 227 -13.01 90.10 -12.67
N PHE A 228 -12.60 91.13 -11.91
CA PHE A 228 -13.47 92.00 -11.11
C PHE A 228 -13.31 93.51 -11.40
N GLY A 229 -12.61 93.90 -12.47
CA GLY A 229 -12.49 95.32 -12.85
C GLY A 229 -13.80 95.82 -13.48
N GLU A 230 -14.25 97.03 -13.15
CA GLU A 230 -15.35 97.70 -13.85
C GLU A 230 -15.00 97.79 -15.35
N ARG A 231 -15.56 96.87 -16.16
CA ARG A 231 -15.57 97.04 -17.61
C ARG A 231 -16.19 98.41 -17.88
N PRO A 232 -15.62 99.26 -18.75
CA PRO A 232 -16.33 100.43 -19.24
C PRO A 232 -17.64 99.92 -19.84
N GLY A 233 -18.75 100.11 -19.11
CA GLY A 233 -20.01 99.51 -19.47
C GLY A 233 -20.38 99.91 -20.90
N SER A 234 -21.00 98.99 -21.64
CA SER A 234 -21.63 99.25 -22.95
C SER A 234 -22.40 100.58 -22.97
N GLY A 235 -22.96 101.01 -21.83
CA GLY A 235 -23.60 102.31 -21.62
C GLY A 235 -22.70 103.56 -21.71
N LYS A 236 -21.41 103.52 -21.35
CA LYS A 236 -20.50 104.68 -21.50
C LYS A 236 -20.11 104.88 -22.98
N LEU A 237 -19.73 103.80 -23.65
CA LEU A 237 -19.38 103.83 -25.08
C LEU A 237 -20.59 104.22 -25.97
N ASN A 238 -21.80 103.78 -25.62
CA ASN A 238 -23.02 104.18 -26.33
C ASN A 238 -23.39 105.66 -26.13
N LYS A 239 -23.08 106.24 -24.97
CA LYS A 239 -23.29 107.68 -24.71
C LYS A 239 -22.31 108.54 -25.50
N ASP A 240 -21.04 108.15 -25.53
CA ASP A 240 -20.01 108.87 -26.29
C ASP A 240 -20.26 108.80 -27.80
N ALA A 241 -20.66 107.62 -28.31
CA ALA A 241 -21.03 107.46 -29.72
C ALA A 241 -22.29 108.26 -30.10
N PHE A 242 -23.28 108.36 -29.20
CA PHE A 242 -24.46 109.19 -29.41
C PHE A 242 -24.11 110.69 -29.39
N ALA A 243 -23.25 111.13 -28.46
CA ALA A 243 -22.78 112.51 -28.43
C ALA A 243 -22.03 112.90 -29.71
N GLN A 244 -21.19 112.01 -30.23
CA GLN A 244 -20.52 112.20 -31.52
C GLN A 244 -21.51 112.26 -32.71
N LEU A 245 -22.57 111.44 -32.68
CA LEU A 245 -23.63 111.48 -33.68
C LEU A 245 -24.39 112.82 -33.63
N MET A 246 -24.75 113.31 -32.44
CA MET A 246 -25.45 114.59 -32.29
C MET A 246 -24.57 115.77 -32.71
N LYS A 247 -23.27 115.73 -32.42
CA LYS A 247 -22.32 116.74 -32.93
C LYS A 247 -22.24 116.76 -34.46
N ALA A 248 -22.25 115.59 -35.10
CA ALA A 248 -22.27 115.51 -36.57
C ALA A 248 -23.64 115.90 -37.17
N MET A 249 -24.71 115.89 -36.37
CA MET A 249 -26.01 116.44 -36.75
C MET A 249 -26.02 117.98 -36.73
N ASP A 250 -25.31 118.61 -35.78
CA ASP A 250 -25.14 120.07 -35.75
C ASP A 250 -24.57 120.61 -37.08
N ASP A 251 -23.58 119.92 -37.65
CA ASP A 251 -23.00 120.27 -38.95
C ASP A 251 -24.01 120.16 -40.11
N LEU A 252 -24.92 119.17 -40.06
CA LEU A 252 -25.97 118.98 -41.07
C LEU A 252 -27.14 119.94 -40.90
N ASP A 253 -27.45 120.37 -39.66
CA ASP A 253 -28.53 121.32 -39.33
C ASP A 253 -28.10 122.79 -39.54
N SER A 254 -26.82 123.05 -39.84
CA SER A 254 -26.30 124.38 -40.14
C SER A 254 -27.11 125.08 -41.24
N THR A 255 -27.34 126.39 -41.07
CA THR A 255 -28.09 127.25 -42.00
C THR A 255 -27.50 127.26 -43.42
N ASN A 256 -26.22 126.91 -43.57
CA ASN A 256 -25.55 126.74 -44.85
C ASN A 256 -26.13 125.60 -45.70
N ASN A 257 -26.83 124.64 -45.10
CA ASN A 257 -27.43 123.49 -45.77
C ASN A 257 -28.93 123.66 -46.04
N MET A 258 -29.50 124.83 -45.75
CA MET A 258 -30.91 125.15 -45.96
C MET A 258 -31.22 125.36 -47.46
N PRO A 259 -32.30 124.77 -48.01
CA PRO A 259 -32.71 125.01 -49.40
C PRO A 259 -33.07 126.47 -49.68
N GLU A 260 -32.73 126.97 -50.87
CA GLU A 260 -33.04 128.33 -51.30
C GLU A 260 -34.57 128.57 -51.35
N GLY A 261 -35.04 129.62 -50.66
CA GLY A 261 -36.46 130.01 -50.62
C GLY A 261 -37.30 129.41 -49.49
N LEU A 262 -36.68 128.76 -48.50
CA LEU A 262 -37.35 128.27 -47.29
C LEU A 262 -37.26 129.30 -46.15
N ASP A 263 -38.31 129.43 -45.34
CA ASP A 263 -38.28 130.29 -44.15
C ASP A 263 -37.45 129.68 -43.01
N THR A 264 -36.77 130.54 -42.25
CA THR A 264 -35.89 130.13 -41.14
C THR A 264 -36.67 129.37 -40.06
N SER A 265 -37.92 129.76 -39.77
CA SER A 265 -38.76 129.07 -38.77
C SER A 265 -39.11 127.63 -39.18
N VAL A 266 -39.33 127.41 -40.48
CA VAL A 266 -39.61 126.09 -41.06
C VAL A 266 -38.36 125.22 -41.04
N TRP A 267 -37.18 125.79 -41.30
CA TRP A 267 -35.91 125.06 -41.20
C TRP A 267 -35.61 124.62 -39.77
N GLU A 268 -35.85 125.49 -38.78
CA GLU A 268 -35.70 125.14 -37.36
C GLU A 268 -36.66 123.99 -36.97
N HIS A 269 -37.92 124.06 -37.39
CA HIS A 269 -38.90 122.97 -37.18
C HIS A 269 -38.45 121.66 -37.84
N PHE A 270 -37.94 121.71 -39.08
CA PHE A 270 -37.37 120.57 -39.78
C PHE A 270 -36.17 119.94 -39.04
N CYS A 271 -35.22 120.75 -38.57
CA CYS A 271 -34.08 120.28 -37.80
C CYS A 271 -34.51 119.60 -36.50
N MET A 272 -35.53 120.13 -35.81
CA MET A 272 -36.12 119.50 -34.63
C MET A 272 -36.75 118.14 -34.94
N THR A 273 -37.60 118.04 -35.97
CA THR A 273 -38.23 116.77 -36.39
C THR A 273 -37.17 115.74 -36.83
N ARG A 274 -36.13 116.19 -37.54
CA ARG A 274 -34.99 115.36 -37.95
C ARG A 274 -34.20 114.84 -36.75
N ARG A 275 -33.90 115.68 -35.76
CA ARG A 275 -33.23 115.26 -34.52
C ARG A 275 -34.08 114.27 -33.75
N ALA A 276 -35.37 114.52 -33.55
CA ALA A 276 -36.29 113.60 -32.88
C ALA A 276 -36.30 112.21 -33.53
N LYS A 277 -36.27 112.15 -34.88
CA LYS A 277 -36.16 110.89 -35.63
C LYS A 277 -34.82 110.18 -35.40
N VAL A 278 -33.70 110.90 -35.48
CA VAL A 278 -32.36 110.32 -35.27
C VAL A 278 -32.19 109.81 -33.84
N GLU A 279 -32.72 110.54 -32.85
CA GLU A 279 -32.76 110.10 -31.46
C GLU A 279 -33.56 108.81 -31.29
N ASN A 280 -34.73 108.71 -31.92
CA ASN A 280 -35.55 107.51 -31.83
C ASN A 280 -34.88 106.30 -32.52
N GLU A 281 -34.29 106.49 -33.71
CA GLU A 281 -33.51 105.44 -34.39
C GLU A 281 -32.34 104.93 -33.54
N GLN A 282 -31.68 105.82 -32.79
CA GLN A 282 -30.61 105.43 -31.88
C GLN A 282 -31.16 104.65 -30.67
N LYS A 283 -32.28 105.08 -30.08
CA LYS A 283 -32.96 104.33 -29.01
C LYS A 283 -33.35 102.93 -29.47
N VAL A 284 -33.91 102.80 -30.68
CA VAL A 284 -34.22 101.52 -31.32
C VAL A 284 -32.96 100.65 -31.47
N LYS A 285 -31.85 101.20 -31.97
CA LYS A 285 -30.59 100.45 -32.11
C LYS A 285 -30.02 99.98 -30.76
N GLN A 286 -30.06 100.84 -29.74
CA GLN A 286 -29.61 100.50 -28.39
C GLN A 286 -30.48 99.39 -27.77
N LYS A 287 -31.81 99.51 -27.90
CA LYS A 287 -32.75 98.47 -27.44
C LYS A 287 -32.58 97.17 -28.23
N ALA A 288 -32.36 97.22 -29.54
CA ALA A 288 -32.07 96.01 -30.34
C ALA A 288 -30.81 95.27 -29.85
N ALA A 289 -29.73 96.01 -29.53
CA ALA A 289 -28.52 95.43 -28.97
C ALA A 289 -28.77 94.80 -27.59
N GLY A 290 -29.54 95.47 -26.72
CA GLY A 290 -29.94 94.94 -25.42
C GLY A 290 -30.81 93.67 -25.54
N LEU A 291 -31.70 93.60 -26.53
CA LEU A 291 -32.51 92.41 -26.80
C LEU A 291 -31.61 91.21 -27.14
N ILE A 292 -30.58 91.40 -27.96
CA ILE A 292 -29.61 90.34 -28.29
C ILE A 292 -28.88 89.85 -27.04
N GLU A 293 -28.45 90.76 -26.16
CA GLU A 293 -27.80 90.41 -24.89
C GLU A 293 -28.75 89.65 -23.94
N MET A 294 -30.01 90.06 -23.83
CA MET A 294 -31.02 89.38 -23.00
C MET A 294 -31.38 87.99 -23.55
N VAL A 295 -31.51 87.83 -24.87
CA VAL A 295 -31.71 86.51 -25.50
C VAL A 295 -30.51 85.61 -25.24
N ALA A 296 -29.28 86.11 -25.36
CA ALA A 296 -28.08 85.35 -25.07
C ALA A 296 -28.00 84.96 -23.57
N PHE A 297 -28.43 85.83 -22.67
CA PHE A 297 -28.51 85.55 -21.24
C PHE A 297 -29.54 84.44 -20.93
N LEU A 298 -30.75 84.53 -21.50
CA LEU A 298 -31.80 83.53 -21.34
C LEU A 298 -31.34 82.16 -21.86
N ARG A 299 -30.66 82.13 -23.01
CA ARG A 299 -30.08 80.91 -23.57
C ARG A 299 -29.09 80.26 -22.61
N ARG A 300 -28.13 81.01 -22.05
CA ARG A 300 -27.17 80.47 -21.07
C ARG A 300 -27.88 79.90 -19.84
N ARG A 301 -28.90 80.60 -19.32
CA ARG A 301 -29.69 80.10 -18.19
C ARG A 301 -30.41 78.80 -18.50
N THR A 302 -30.94 78.66 -19.73
CA THR A 302 -31.58 77.43 -20.20
C THR A 302 -30.57 76.29 -20.30
N GLU A 303 -29.38 76.54 -20.85
CA GLU A 303 -28.29 75.54 -20.90
C GLU A 303 -27.84 75.10 -19.50
N ASP A 304 -27.84 75.99 -18.50
CA ASP A 304 -27.52 75.65 -17.11
C ASP A 304 -28.62 74.81 -16.43
N ASP A 305 -29.91 75.12 -16.67
CA ASP A 305 -31.04 74.31 -16.19
C ASP A 305 -31.05 72.90 -16.82
N GLU A 306 -30.73 72.81 -18.11
CA GLU A 306 -30.53 71.53 -18.79
C GLU A 306 -29.42 70.70 -18.14
N LYS A 307 -28.29 71.30 -17.74
CA LYS A 307 -27.22 70.57 -17.02
C LYS A 307 -27.73 70.01 -15.69
N VAL A 308 -28.46 70.81 -14.91
CA VAL A 308 -29.05 70.35 -13.63
C VAL A 308 -30.03 69.20 -13.89
N GLN A 309 -30.83 69.29 -14.96
CA GLN A 309 -31.74 68.22 -15.37
C GLN A 309 -31.02 66.92 -15.73
N HIS A 310 -29.92 66.98 -16.50
CA HIS A 310 -29.10 65.80 -16.81
C HIS A 310 -28.47 65.19 -15.55
N GLU A 311 -28.04 66.01 -14.59
CA GLU A 311 -27.53 65.50 -13.30
C GLU A 311 -28.62 64.78 -12.50
N ILE A 312 -29.85 65.33 -12.45
CA ILE A 312 -31.01 64.68 -11.82
C ILE A 312 -31.27 63.31 -12.46
N GLU A 313 -31.31 63.23 -13.79
CA GLU A 313 -31.54 61.97 -14.52
C GLU A 313 -30.46 60.93 -14.24
N LYS A 314 -29.20 61.36 -14.18
CA LYS A 314 -28.07 60.48 -13.83
C LYS A 314 -28.22 59.90 -12.43
N VAL A 315 -28.53 60.74 -11.44
CA VAL A 315 -28.73 60.31 -10.05
C VAL A 315 -29.93 59.38 -9.93
N PHE A 316 -31.01 59.69 -10.64
CA PHE A 316 -32.21 58.86 -10.65
C PHE A 316 -31.92 57.47 -11.24
N HIS A 317 -31.13 57.39 -12.30
CA HIS A 317 -30.70 56.11 -12.87
C HIS A 317 -29.84 55.31 -11.88
N GLU A 318 -28.89 55.96 -11.19
CA GLU A 318 -28.07 55.33 -10.15
C GLU A 318 -28.92 54.80 -8.99
N LEU A 319 -29.96 55.54 -8.58
CA LEU A 319 -30.89 55.12 -7.55
C LEU A 319 -31.67 53.85 -7.95
N ILE A 320 -32.14 53.77 -9.21
CA ILE A 320 -32.82 52.57 -9.72
C ILE A 320 -31.88 51.36 -9.67
N LEU A 321 -30.63 51.50 -10.14
CA LEU A 321 -29.65 50.42 -10.11
C LEU A 321 -29.40 49.94 -8.68
N LEU A 322 -29.24 50.88 -7.74
CA LEU A 322 -29.06 50.55 -6.32
C LEU A 322 -30.28 49.82 -5.73
N GLN A 323 -31.50 50.20 -6.12
CA GLN A 323 -32.73 49.52 -5.69
C GLN A 323 -32.80 48.08 -6.23
N GLU A 324 -32.39 47.86 -7.49
CA GLU A 324 -32.29 46.50 -8.04
C GLU A 324 -31.25 45.65 -7.31
N GLU A 325 -30.08 46.22 -7.00
CA GLU A 325 -29.03 45.57 -6.21
C GLU A 325 -29.52 45.22 -4.81
N LYS A 326 -30.23 46.14 -4.15
CA LYS A 326 -30.86 45.93 -2.84
C LYS A 326 -31.84 44.76 -2.87
N VAL A 327 -32.72 44.71 -3.87
CA VAL A 327 -33.68 43.61 -4.01
C VAL A 327 -32.98 42.27 -4.26
N LYS A 328 -31.97 42.25 -5.15
CA LYS A 328 -31.17 41.03 -5.41
C LYS A 328 -30.50 40.54 -4.13
N PHE A 329 -29.91 41.45 -3.35
CA PHE A 329 -29.26 41.13 -2.08
C PHE A 329 -30.27 40.58 -1.06
N GLN A 330 -31.43 41.21 -0.89
CA GLN A 330 -32.46 40.77 0.06
C GLN A 330 -33.06 39.40 -0.29
N LEU A 331 -33.12 39.04 -1.58
CA LEU A 331 -33.60 37.74 -2.03
C LEU A 331 -32.50 36.66 -1.99
N ASN A 332 -31.23 37.05 -2.14
CA ASN A 332 -30.10 36.13 -2.15
C ASN A 332 -29.60 35.82 -0.73
N LEU A 333 -30.34 34.95 -0.03
CA LEU A 333 -30.02 34.56 1.33
C LEU A 333 -28.92 33.50 1.37
N THR A 334 -27.87 33.76 2.15
CA THR A 334 -26.82 32.79 2.43
C THR A 334 -27.35 31.67 3.33
N ILE A 335 -27.29 30.42 2.85
CA ILE A 335 -27.69 29.23 3.59
C ILE A 335 -26.46 28.39 3.89
N GLN A 336 -26.28 28.01 5.15
CA GLN A 336 -25.22 27.10 5.57
C GLN A 336 -25.72 25.66 5.56
N ILE A 337 -25.02 24.78 4.84
CA ILE A 337 -25.33 23.35 4.75
C ILE A 337 -24.13 22.55 5.24
N LEU A 338 -24.37 21.59 6.13
CA LEU A 338 -23.33 20.69 6.62
C LEU A 338 -23.25 19.45 5.72
N LEU A 339 -22.12 19.27 5.05
CA LEU A 339 -21.86 18.13 4.18
C LEU A 339 -20.70 17.30 4.75
N LYS A 340 -20.77 15.98 4.61
CA LYS A 340 -19.70 15.08 5.05
C LYS A 340 -18.59 15.01 4.02
N GLN A 341 -17.36 14.74 4.49
CA GLN A 341 -16.23 14.43 3.62
C GLN A 341 -16.59 13.26 2.68
N GLY A 342 -16.39 13.45 1.38
CA GLY A 342 -16.78 12.50 0.32
C GLY A 342 -18.12 12.81 -0.36
N GLN A 343 -18.93 13.73 0.18
CA GLN A 343 -20.07 14.31 -0.56
C GLN A 343 -19.66 15.55 -1.37
N VAL A 344 -18.57 16.19 -0.98
CA VAL A 344 -17.96 17.32 -1.67
C VAL A 344 -16.49 17.00 -1.89
N GLU A 345 -16.03 17.18 -3.11
CA GLU A 345 -14.60 17.16 -3.45
C GLU A 345 -14.10 18.59 -3.64
N LEU A 346 -12.90 18.82 -3.11
CA LEU A 346 -12.18 20.09 -3.18
C LEU A 346 -10.84 19.77 -3.86
N GLU A 347 -10.54 20.40 -4.99
CA GLU A 347 -9.24 20.24 -5.64
C GLU A 347 -8.10 20.81 -4.77
N ASN A 348 -8.35 21.94 -4.11
CA ASN A 348 -7.38 22.61 -3.24
C ASN A 348 -7.82 22.54 -1.78
N PHE A 349 -7.15 21.69 -0.99
CA PHE A 349 -7.22 21.71 0.49
C PHE A 349 -6.46 22.90 1.12
N GLN A 350 -6.07 23.90 0.32
CA GLN A 350 -5.49 25.12 0.88
C GLN A 350 -6.52 25.79 1.77
N LEU A 351 -6.05 26.29 2.91
CA LEU A 351 -6.82 26.90 3.99
C LEU A 351 -7.41 28.27 3.58
N MET A 352 -7.81 28.43 2.32
CA MET A 352 -8.52 29.58 1.81
C MET A 352 -10.01 29.28 1.91
N LEU A 353 -10.77 30.22 2.48
CA LEU A 353 -12.22 30.15 2.65
C LEU A 353 -13.00 30.28 1.32
N ASP A 354 -12.33 30.12 0.18
CA ASP A 354 -12.93 30.20 -1.14
C ASP A 354 -13.20 28.78 -1.65
N TYR A 355 -14.48 28.42 -1.66
CA TYR A 355 -14.98 27.10 -2.07
C TYR A 355 -15.60 27.15 -3.47
N SER A 356 -15.18 28.09 -4.31
CA SER A 356 -15.66 28.23 -5.69
C SER A 356 -15.48 26.95 -6.54
N ASP A 357 -14.42 26.18 -6.24
CA ASP A 357 -14.08 24.93 -6.94
C ASP A 357 -14.71 23.68 -6.29
N ALA A 358 -15.66 23.86 -5.34
CA ALA A 358 -16.28 22.75 -4.64
C ALA A 358 -17.28 22.01 -5.53
N ILE A 359 -17.05 20.71 -5.75
CA ILE A 359 -17.91 19.86 -6.56
C ILE A 359 -18.75 18.96 -5.64
N LEU A 360 -20.07 19.06 -5.74
CA LEU A 360 -20.99 18.17 -5.04
C LEU A 360 -21.11 16.83 -5.78
N ILE A 361 -20.77 15.74 -5.11
CA ILE A 361 -20.87 14.39 -5.67
C ILE A 361 -22.24 13.81 -5.32
N ASN A 362 -22.99 13.46 -6.35
CA ASN A 362 -24.27 12.78 -6.16
C ASN A 362 -24.04 11.34 -5.68
N LYS A 363 -24.68 10.99 -4.56
CA LYS A 363 -24.61 9.65 -3.95
C LYS A 363 -24.99 8.52 -4.93
N ILE A 364 -25.92 8.79 -5.85
CA ILE A 364 -26.39 7.81 -6.85
C ILE A 364 -25.22 7.31 -7.70
N ILE A 365 -24.34 8.21 -8.14
CA ILE A 365 -23.18 7.87 -8.97
C ILE A 365 -22.25 6.91 -8.20
N ILE A 366 -22.00 7.19 -6.91
CA ILE A 366 -21.18 6.34 -6.05
C ILE A 366 -21.85 4.97 -5.82
N GLU A 367 -23.15 4.95 -5.57
CA GLU A 367 -23.92 3.71 -5.36
C GLU A 367 -23.94 2.83 -6.62
N ASP A 368 -24.12 3.43 -7.79
CA ASP A 368 -24.07 2.74 -9.09
C ASP A 368 -22.68 2.16 -9.34
N LEU A 369 -21.62 2.94 -9.11
CA LEU A 369 -20.24 2.47 -9.26
C LEU A 369 -19.93 1.32 -8.30
N ASN A 370 -20.37 1.41 -7.04
CA ASN A 370 -20.22 0.36 -6.04
C ASN A 370 -21.01 -0.90 -6.40
N SER A 371 -22.17 -0.76 -7.04
CA SER A 371 -22.94 -1.89 -7.57
C SER A 371 -22.16 -2.61 -8.67
N VAL A 372 -21.62 -1.86 -9.64
CA VAL A 372 -20.78 -2.39 -10.71
C VAL A 372 -19.54 -3.08 -10.15
N ILE A 373 -18.85 -2.47 -9.19
CA ILE A 373 -17.67 -3.06 -8.53
C ILE A 373 -18.04 -4.38 -7.84
N ARG A 374 -19.18 -4.44 -7.13
CA ARG A 374 -19.65 -5.68 -6.49
C ARG A 374 -19.95 -6.77 -7.52
N THR A 375 -20.63 -6.44 -8.62
CA THR A 375 -20.92 -7.40 -9.70
C THR A 375 -19.62 -7.93 -10.33
N GLN A 376 -18.63 -7.07 -10.60
CA GLN A 376 -17.35 -7.49 -11.13
C GLN A 376 -16.55 -8.33 -10.11
N GLY A 377 -16.60 -7.97 -8.83
CA GLY A 377 -16.01 -8.75 -7.75
C GLY A 377 -16.62 -10.15 -7.66
N GLN A 378 -17.94 -10.27 -7.75
CA GLN A 378 -18.64 -11.57 -7.80
C GLN A 378 -18.24 -12.40 -9.01
N LYS A 379 -18.14 -11.79 -10.20
CA LYS A 379 -17.64 -12.49 -11.41
C LYS A 379 -16.22 -13.02 -11.23
N LYS A 380 -15.33 -12.22 -10.63
CA LYS A 380 -13.96 -12.65 -10.32
C LYS A 380 -13.94 -13.82 -9.36
N VAL A 381 -14.74 -13.77 -8.29
CA VAL A 381 -14.85 -14.86 -7.31
C VAL A 381 -15.39 -16.13 -7.96
N ALA A 382 -16.42 -16.02 -8.80
CA ALA A 382 -16.96 -17.16 -9.55
C ALA A 382 -15.90 -17.80 -10.46
N SER A 383 -15.17 -17.00 -11.23
CA SER A 383 -14.07 -17.48 -12.06
C SER A 383 -12.94 -18.12 -11.24
N MET A 384 -12.63 -17.57 -10.06
CA MET A 384 -11.67 -18.21 -9.13
C MET A 384 -12.18 -19.55 -8.60
N MET A 385 -13.48 -19.69 -8.31
CA MET A 385 -14.06 -20.97 -7.90
C MET A 385 -14.04 -22.00 -9.03
N GLU A 386 -14.40 -21.61 -10.26
CA GLU A 386 -14.32 -22.48 -11.43
C GLU A 386 -12.87 -22.96 -11.66
N SER A 387 -11.89 -22.04 -11.59
CA SER A 387 -10.48 -22.41 -11.70
C SER A 387 -10.05 -23.38 -10.61
N LYS A 388 -10.50 -23.19 -9.37
CA LYS A 388 -10.23 -24.12 -8.26
C LYS A 388 -10.80 -25.52 -8.54
N GLU A 389 -12.05 -25.62 -9.01
CA GLU A 389 -12.67 -26.92 -9.34
C GLU A 389 -11.99 -27.60 -10.53
N VAL A 390 -11.56 -26.84 -11.54
CA VAL A 390 -10.75 -27.37 -12.65
C VAL A 390 -9.43 -27.96 -12.14
N HIS A 391 -8.68 -27.25 -11.30
CA HIS A 391 -7.44 -27.78 -10.74
C HIS A 391 -7.68 -29.03 -9.89
N LYS A 392 -8.74 -29.04 -9.08
CA LYS A 392 -9.13 -30.24 -8.32
C LYS A 392 -9.45 -31.42 -9.24
N GLY A 393 -10.13 -31.17 -10.37
CA GLY A 393 -10.39 -32.18 -11.40
C GLY A 393 -9.11 -32.69 -12.04
N ILE A 394 -8.15 -31.82 -12.36
CA ILE A 394 -6.84 -32.20 -12.90
C ILE A 394 -6.10 -33.10 -11.90
N PHE A 395 -6.01 -32.72 -10.63
CA PHE A 395 -5.36 -33.55 -9.60
C PHE A 395 -6.03 -34.92 -9.43
N GLN A 396 -7.36 -34.98 -9.53
CA GLN A 396 -8.09 -36.24 -9.48
C GLN A 396 -7.72 -37.15 -10.67
N ILE A 397 -7.69 -36.59 -11.88
CA ILE A 397 -7.32 -37.32 -13.10
C ILE A 397 -5.86 -37.77 -13.05
N GLU A 398 -4.93 -36.91 -12.60
CA GLU A 398 -3.52 -37.27 -12.43
C GLU A 398 -3.34 -38.42 -11.44
N TRP A 399 -4.09 -38.39 -10.34
CA TRP A 399 -4.08 -39.48 -9.35
C TRP A 399 -4.63 -40.79 -9.95
N GLU A 400 -5.74 -40.73 -10.70
CA GLU A 400 -6.32 -41.88 -11.38
C GLU A 400 -5.37 -42.44 -12.44
N HIS A 401 -4.70 -41.58 -13.20
CA HIS A 401 -3.67 -41.96 -14.17
C HIS A 401 -2.50 -42.67 -13.47
N LYS A 402 -1.98 -42.11 -12.38
CA LYS A 402 -0.89 -42.72 -11.60
C LYS A 402 -1.29 -44.08 -11.03
N LYS A 403 -2.54 -44.20 -10.56
CA LYS A 403 -3.10 -45.48 -10.11
C LYS A 403 -3.13 -46.50 -11.24
N MET A 404 -3.63 -46.13 -12.41
CA MET A 404 -3.68 -47.02 -13.59
C MET A 404 -2.28 -47.40 -14.07
N GLU A 405 -1.31 -46.48 -14.06
CA GLU A 405 0.10 -46.79 -14.35
C GLU A 405 0.66 -47.85 -13.40
N MET A 406 0.43 -47.72 -12.09
CA MET A 406 0.87 -48.72 -11.10
C MET A 406 0.17 -50.08 -11.29
N GLU A 407 -1.13 -50.08 -11.60
CA GLU A 407 -1.86 -51.31 -11.91
C GLU A 407 -1.31 -51.97 -13.19
N MET A 408 -0.97 -51.17 -14.21
CA MET A 408 -0.33 -51.66 -15.43
C MET A 408 1.05 -52.25 -15.15
N GLU A 409 1.87 -51.59 -14.33
CA GLU A 409 3.19 -52.08 -13.91
C GLU A 409 3.06 -53.41 -13.13
N ASP A 410 2.11 -53.52 -12.19
CA ASP A 410 1.83 -54.75 -11.44
C ASP A 410 1.36 -55.89 -12.36
N LEU A 411 0.48 -55.62 -13.31
CA LEU A 411 0.05 -56.60 -14.32
C LEU A 411 1.21 -57.02 -15.23
N ASN A 412 2.05 -56.08 -15.67
CA ASN A 412 3.23 -56.39 -16.46
C ASN A 412 4.23 -57.24 -15.67
N GLN A 413 4.44 -56.95 -14.39
CA GLN A 413 5.29 -57.76 -13.52
C GLN A 413 4.72 -59.17 -13.35
N LYS A 414 3.41 -59.30 -13.11
CA LYS A 414 2.74 -60.61 -13.06
C LYS A 414 2.88 -61.39 -14.37
N ALA A 415 2.72 -60.71 -15.52
CA ALA A 415 2.91 -61.34 -16.81
C ALA A 415 4.36 -61.80 -17.02
N TRP A 416 5.33 -60.98 -16.59
CA TRP A 416 6.74 -61.33 -16.61
C TRP A 416 7.04 -62.53 -15.71
N ASP A 417 6.49 -62.55 -14.49
CA ASP A 417 6.62 -63.67 -13.56
C ASP A 417 6.04 -64.97 -14.14
N ILE A 418 4.90 -64.91 -14.86
CA ILE A 418 4.31 -66.04 -15.58
C ILE A 418 5.19 -66.49 -16.75
N GLN A 419 5.78 -65.55 -17.50
CA GLN A 419 6.69 -65.89 -18.59
C GLN A 419 8.01 -66.49 -18.09
N MET A 420 8.53 -66.00 -16.97
CA MET A 420 9.76 -66.46 -16.32
C MET A 420 9.55 -67.67 -15.41
N LEU A 421 8.31 -68.08 -15.21
CA LEU A 421 7.95 -69.31 -14.50
C LEU A 421 8.49 -70.51 -15.28
N PHE A 422 9.66 -70.98 -14.84
CA PHE A 422 10.32 -72.13 -15.44
C PHE A 422 9.51 -73.40 -15.14
N PHE A 423 8.80 -73.91 -16.15
CA PHE A 423 8.13 -75.20 -16.06
C PHE A 423 9.19 -76.32 -16.13
N SER A 424 9.46 -76.96 -14.98
CA SER A 424 10.23 -78.21 -14.98
C SER A 424 9.55 -79.23 -15.89
N ARG A 425 10.33 -80.05 -16.59
CA ARG A 425 9.85 -81.11 -17.50
C ARG A 425 8.80 -82.01 -16.86
N ASP A 426 8.88 -82.23 -15.55
CA ASP A 426 7.92 -83.07 -14.81
C ASP A 426 6.53 -82.42 -14.71
N ARG A 427 6.47 -81.09 -14.53
CA ARG A 427 5.21 -80.34 -14.50
C ARG A 427 4.56 -80.25 -15.89
N GLN A 428 5.38 -80.20 -16.94
CA GLN A 428 4.91 -80.20 -18.33
C GLN A 428 4.30 -81.55 -18.73
N LYS A 429 4.85 -82.67 -18.22
CA LYS A 429 4.28 -84.02 -18.41
C LYS A 429 2.94 -84.18 -17.67
N TYR A 430 2.81 -83.63 -16.45
CA TYR A 430 1.55 -83.64 -15.69
C TYR A 430 0.39 -82.94 -16.43
N LEU A 431 0.66 -81.80 -17.07
CA LEU A 431 -0.38 -81.00 -17.73
C LEU A 431 -0.81 -81.54 -19.11
N ASN A 432 0.07 -82.26 -19.81
CA ASN A 432 -0.19 -82.72 -21.19
C ASN A 432 -0.78 -84.13 -21.28
N GLU A 433 -0.60 -84.97 -20.26
CA GLU A 433 -1.12 -86.34 -20.30
C GLU A 433 -2.39 -86.50 -19.45
N PRO A 434 -3.52 -86.92 -20.04
CA PRO A 434 -4.80 -87.02 -19.33
C PRO A 434 -4.81 -88.12 -18.24
N ASN A 435 -3.85 -89.06 -18.26
CA ASN A 435 -3.72 -90.17 -17.31
C ASN A 435 -2.32 -90.21 -16.67
N TYR A 436 -1.78 -89.05 -16.28
CA TYR A 436 -0.46 -88.95 -15.66
C TYR A 436 -0.32 -89.80 -14.39
N GLU A 437 -1.37 -89.87 -13.55
CA GLU A 437 -1.37 -90.71 -12.36
C GLU A 437 -1.23 -92.20 -12.69
N THR A 438 -1.85 -92.66 -13.78
CA THR A 438 -1.75 -94.05 -14.23
C THR A 438 -0.36 -94.35 -14.78
N LEU A 439 0.25 -93.41 -15.50
CA LEU A 439 1.61 -93.54 -16.04
C LEU A 439 2.67 -93.56 -14.94
N ILE A 440 2.53 -92.69 -13.93
CA ILE A 440 3.35 -92.76 -12.72
C ILE A 440 3.12 -94.06 -11.96
N ALA A 441 1.87 -94.52 -11.79
CA ALA A 441 1.59 -95.77 -11.10
C ALA A 441 2.21 -96.98 -11.81
N ILE A 442 2.20 -97.01 -13.15
CA ILE A 442 2.89 -98.03 -13.95
C ILE A 442 4.40 -97.92 -13.75
N GLN A 443 4.96 -96.72 -13.80
CA GLN A 443 6.40 -96.52 -13.63
C GLN A 443 6.88 -96.87 -12.22
N ILE A 444 6.12 -96.50 -11.19
CA ILE A 444 6.31 -96.93 -9.81
C ILE A 444 6.22 -98.45 -9.73
N GLY A 445 5.20 -99.06 -10.32
CA GLY A 445 5.05 -100.52 -10.36
C GLY A 445 6.24 -101.24 -10.99
N ILE A 446 6.78 -100.73 -12.11
CA ILE A 446 7.99 -101.27 -12.75
C ILE A 446 9.22 -101.11 -11.84
N MET A 447 9.35 -99.94 -11.18
CA MET A 447 10.43 -99.68 -10.22
C MET A 447 10.34 -100.60 -9.00
N GLU A 448 9.16 -100.78 -8.43
CA GLU A 448 8.90 -101.69 -7.31
C GLU A 448 9.20 -103.14 -7.70
N GLN A 449 8.83 -103.56 -8.91
CA GLN A 449 9.16 -104.89 -9.43
C GLN A 449 10.67 -105.07 -9.60
N THR A 450 11.37 -104.04 -10.07
CA THR A 450 12.83 -104.02 -10.20
C THR A 450 13.51 -104.08 -8.82
N ILE A 451 13.00 -103.32 -7.85
CA ILE A 451 13.48 -103.33 -6.46
C ILE A 451 13.24 -104.70 -5.84
N ALA A 452 12.08 -105.34 -6.06
CA ALA A 452 11.79 -106.67 -5.53
C ALA A 452 12.71 -107.75 -6.13
N VAL A 453 13.06 -107.65 -7.42
CA VAL A 453 14.06 -108.52 -8.06
C VAL A 453 15.44 -108.29 -7.43
N LEU A 454 15.85 -107.03 -7.27
CA LEU A 454 17.12 -106.68 -6.63
C LEU A 454 17.19 -107.19 -5.19
N ASP A 455 16.12 -107.04 -4.40
CA ASP A 455 16.04 -107.51 -3.02
C ASP A 455 16.10 -109.05 -2.93
N LYS A 456 15.39 -109.77 -3.81
CA LYS A 456 15.53 -111.25 -3.91
C LYS A 456 16.98 -111.66 -4.23
N THR A 457 17.62 -110.96 -5.15
CA THR A 457 19.00 -111.23 -5.55
C THR A 457 19.97 -110.93 -4.40
N HIS A 458 19.76 -109.81 -3.71
CA HIS A 458 20.53 -109.41 -2.54
C HIS A 458 20.39 -110.42 -1.39
N LYS A 459 19.16 -110.85 -1.06
CA LYS A 459 18.91 -111.90 -0.06
C LYS A 459 19.61 -113.21 -0.41
N LYS A 460 19.60 -113.63 -1.67
CA LYS A 460 20.34 -114.82 -2.13
C LYS A 460 21.85 -114.66 -1.96
N ASN A 461 22.40 -113.50 -2.29
CA ASN A 461 23.82 -113.19 -2.12
C ASN A 461 24.22 -113.16 -0.64
N VAL A 462 23.40 -112.55 0.22
CA VAL A 462 23.61 -112.53 1.68
C VAL A 462 23.62 -113.95 2.24
N GLU A 463 22.70 -114.81 1.80
CA GLU A 463 22.64 -116.21 2.25
C GLU A 463 23.87 -117.02 1.80
N ASN A 464 24.36 -116.78 0.58
CA ASN A 464 25.61 -117.36 0.09
C ASN A 464 26.82 -116.91 0.92
N CYS A 465 26.92 -115.61 1.23
CA CYS A 465 27.96 -115.07 2.10
C CYS A 465 27.90 -115.66 3.52
N LYS A 466 26.69 -115.83 4.10
CA LYS A 466 26.51 -116.50 5.40
C LYS A 466 26.97 -117.96 5.38
N LYS A 467 26.68 -118.70 4.31
CA LYS A 467 27.16 -120.08 4.13
C LYS A 467 28.69 -120.13 4.02
N LEU A 468 29.31 -119.20 3.30
CA LEU A 468 30.76 -119.08 3.20
C LEU A 468 31.41 -118.77 4.56
N LEU A 469 30.85 -117.81 5.30
CA LEU A 469 31.28 -117.48 6.67
C LEU A 469 31.21 -118.69 7.61
N LYS A 470 30.15 -119.50 7.53
CA LYS A 470 30.05 -120.75 8.32
C LYS A 470 31.14 -121.76 7.94
N LYS A 471 31.46 -121.91 6.64
CA LYS A 471 32.56 -122.79 6.18
C LYS A 471 33.92 -122.29 6.68
N LEU A 472 34.20 -121.00 6.54
CA LEU A 472 35.45 -120.38 7.01
C LEU A 472 35.59 -120.49 8.53
N ARG A 473 34.52 -120.28 9.30
CA ARG A 473 34.53 -120.45 10.76
C ARG A 473 34.84 -121.89 11.17
N ARG A 474 34.27 -122.89 10.48
CA ARG A 474 34.62 -124.31 10.70
C ARG A 474 36.10 -124.57 10.41
N TYR A 475 36.62 -124.02 9.31
CA TYR A 475 38.04 -124.18 8.95
C TYR A 475 38.98 -123.50 9.97
N SER A 476 38.62 -122.32 10.46
CA SER A 476 39.34 -121.62 11.54
C SER A 476 39.38 -122.47 12.81
N ASN A 477 38.22 -122.96 13.28
CA ASN A 477 38.17 -123.80 14.48
C ASN A 477 39.00 -125.09 14.31
N GLN A 478 39.01 -125.68 13.11
CA GLN A 478 39.81 -126.87 12.82
C GLN A 478 41.32 -126.56 12.88
N LYS A 479 41.72 -125.37 12.43
CA LYS A 479 43.11 -124.88 12.54
C LYS A 479 43.47 -124.51 13.97
N ASP A 480 42.55 -123.95 14.75
CA ASP A 480 42.77 -123.62 16.17
C ASP A 480 42.99 -124.90 17.00
N ILE A 481 42.19 -125.95 16.77
CA ILE A 481 42.38 -127.26 17.40
C ILE A 481 43.73 -127.85 16.99
N ALA A 482 44.08 -127.83 15.71
CA ALA A 482 45.37 -128.34 15.24
C ALA A 482 46.56 -127.56 15.84
N ASN A 483 46.47 -126.23 15.94
CA ASN A 483 47.48 -125.38 16.58
C ASN A 483 47.62 -125.65 18.08
N TYR A 484 46.50 -125.89 18.76
CA TYR A 484 46.51 -126.26 20.18
C TYR A 484 47.19 -127.62 20.38
N THR A 485 46.86 -128.63 19.56
CA THR A 485 47.55 -129.94 19.60
C THR A 485 49.03 -129.80 19.30
N LEU A 486 49.42 -128.99 18.31
CA LEU A 486 50.84 -128.74 18.02
C LEU A 486 51.57 -128.08 19.18
N SER A 487 50.91 -127.14 19.86
CA SER A 487 51.47 -126.44 21.02
C SER A 487 51.65 -127.36 22.23
N CYS A 488 50.72 -128.30 22.45
CA CYS A 488 50.88 -129.36 23.45
C CYS A 488 52.04 -130.29 23.12
N ASN A 489 52.15 -130.75 21.88
CA ASN A 489 53.25 -131.62 21.43
C ASN A 489 54.61 -130.91 21.50
N LEU A 490 54.66 -129.62 21.13
CA LEU A 490 55.88 -128.83 21.21
C LEU A 490 56.35 -128.69 22.66
N ARG A 491 55.43 -128.53 23.61
CA ARG A 491 55.74 -128.48 25.03
C ARG A 491 56.28 -129.81 25.55
N GLU A 492 55.72 -130.95 25.12
CA GLU A 492 56.22 -132.28 25.48
C GLU A 492 57.62 -132.54 24.88
N GLU A 493 57.84 -132.20 23.61
CA GLU A 493 59.16 -132.33 22.98
C GLU A 493 60.18 -131.36 23.59
N LEU A 494 59.78 -130.17 24.03
CA LEU A 494 60.71 -129.25 24.72
C LEU A 494 61.19 -129.83 26.04
N VAL A 495 60.31 -130.51 26.79
CA VAL A 495 60.67 -131.22 28.03
C VAL A 495 61.57 -132.41 27.70
N ALA A 496 61.24 -133.21 26.68
CA ALA A 496 62.08 -134.33 26.26
C ALA A 496 63.47 -133.88 25.75
N VAL A 497 63.56 -132.73 25.08
CA VAL A 497 64.81 -132.14 24.61
C VAL A 497 65.60 -131.52 25.76
N SER A 498 64.97 -130.87 26.74
CA SER A 498 65.69 -130.38 27.94
C SER A 498 66.25 -131.55 28.74
N GLU A 499 65.47 -132.62 28.95
CA GLU A 499 65.92 -133.82 29.65
C GLU A 499 67.06 -134.52 28.89
N ARG A 500 66.96 -134.65 27.55
CA ARG A 500 68.07 -135.19 26.73
C ARG A 500 69.28 -134.27 26.70
N LYS A 501 69.10 -132.95 26.74
CA LYS A 501 70.20 -131.97 26.79
C LYS A 501 70.94 -132.03 28.13
N ASP A 502 70.21 -132.23 29.23
CA ASP A 502 70.80 -132.39 30.54
C ASP A 502 71.53 -133.74 30.69
N ILE A 503 71.02 -134.82 30.07
CA ILE A 503 71.70 -136.12 29.98
C ILE A 503 72.94 -136.05 29.07
N CYS A 504 72.86 -135.33 27.94
CA CYS A 504 73.96 -135.22 26.98
C CYS A 504 75.07 -134.25 27.45
N ASN A 505 74.75 -133.30 28.33
CA ASN A 505 75.74 -132.48 29.02
C ASN A 505 76.41 -133.23 30.19
N ALA A 506 75.75 -134.22 30.78
CA ALA A 506 76.31 -135.09 31.82
C ALA A 506 77.21 -136.21 31.27
N MET A 507 76.96 -136.68 30.03
CA MET A 507 77.77 -137.70 29.37
C MET A 507 78.75 -137.09 28.35
N GLY A 508 79.92 -136.70 28.84
CA GLY A 508 81.03 -136.26 28.00
C GLY A 508 81.52 -137.37 27.08
N SER A 509 81.09 -137.37 25.81
CA SER A 509 81.69 -138.19 24.74
C SER A 509 81.54 -137.49 23.40
N LYS A 510 82.65 -136.87 23.03
CA LYS A 510 82.89 -136.01 21.89
C LYS A 510 83.08 -136.80 20.57
N LEU A 511 82.71 -136.17 19.45
CA LEU A 511 83.53 -136.05 18.23
C LEU A 511 83.72 -137.24 17.25
N THR A 512 82.68 -137.71 16.57
CA THR A 512 82.90 -138.45 15.30
C THR A 512 81.99 -138.04 14.14
N CYS A 513 80.70 -137.77 14.36
CA CYS A 513 79.81 -137.42 13.23
C CYS A 513 80.01 -135.99 12.70
N GLU A 514 80.32 -135.01 13.54
CA GLU A 514 80.55 -133.62 13.11
C GLU A 514 81.77 -133.44 12.20
N LYS A 515 82.85 -134.22 12.41
CA LYS A 515 84.05 -134.11 11.58
C LYS A 515 83.80 -134.56 10.14
N ILE A 516 83.05 -135.65 9.96
CA ILE A 516 82.72 -136.21 8.62
C ILE A 516 81.79 -135.26 7.86
N ALA A 517 80.84 -134.63 8.55
CA ALA A 517 79.96 -133.62 7.94
C ALA A 517 80.73 -132.37 7.49
N LYS A 518 81.71 -131.94 8.29
CA LYS A 518 82.51 -130.74 7.99
C LYS A 518 83.47 -130.95 6.81
N GLU A 519 84.12 -132.11 6.70
CA GLU A 519 84.98 -132.42 5.54
C GLU A 519 84.19 -132.54 4.23
N ARG A 520 82.98 -133.13 4.26
CA ARG A 520 82.10 -133.18 3.08
C ARG A 520 81.65 -131.78 2.65
N TYR A 521 81.33 -130.91 3.61
CA TYR A 521 80.96 -129.53 3.33
C TYR A 521 82.13 -128.71 2.74
N GLU A 522 83.34 -128.87 3.28
CA GLU A 522 84.53 -128.18 2.76
C GLU A 522 84.93 -128.65 1.35
N ASN A 523 84.81 -129.94 1.05
CA ASN A 523 85.09 -130.47 -0.30
C ASN A 523 84.07 -129.98 -1.34
N MET A 524 82.78 -129.93 -0.98
CA MET A 524 81.72 -129.36 -1.83
C MET A 524 81.96 -127.86 -2.11
N MET A 525 82.35 -127.09 -1.10
CA MET A 525 82.67 -125.68 -1.24
C MET A 525 83.92 -125.43 -2.11
N ARG A 526 84.96 -126.28 -2.02
CA ARG A 526 86.13 -126.22 -2.91
C ARG A 526 85.76 -126.52 -4.36
N GLN A 527 84.90 -127.51 -4.58
CA GLN A 527 84.44 -127.89 -5.93
C GLN A 527 83.65 -126.74 -6.57
N GLN A 528 82.70 -126.14 -5.86
CA GLN A 528 81.97 -124.95 -6.33
C GLN A 528 82.90 -123.77 -6.65
N LYS A 529 83.94 -123.54 -5.83
CA LYS A 529 84.88 -122.43 -6.05
C LYS A 529 85.70 -122.64 -7.32
N LEU A 530 86.15 -123.86 -7.60
CA LEU A 530 86.85 -124.22 -8.84
C LEU A 530 85.93 -124.09 -10.07
N THR A 531 84.65 -124.48 -9.97
CA THR A 531 83.68 -124.31 -11.08
C THR A 531 83.41 -122.84 -11.36
N LYS A 532 83.36 -121.99 -10.33
CA LYS A 532 83.18 -120.54 -10.46
C LYS A 532 84.38 -119.87 -11.13
N ILE A 533 85.61 -120.28 -10.76
CA ILE A 533 86.84 -119.77 -11.38
C ILE A 533 86.92 -120.20 -12.86
N SER A 534 86.59 -121.46 -13.15
CA SER A 534 86.56 -121.97 -14.54
C SER A 534 85.54 -121.22 -15.41
N LYS A 535 84.34 -120.92 -14.90
CA LYS A 535 83.36 -120.06 -15.59
C LYS A 535 83.87 -118.64 -15.82
N GLN A 536 84.47 -118.02 -14.80
CA GLN A 536 85.02 -116.66 -14.93
C GLN A 536 86.17 -116.58 -15.94
N GLN A 537 87.01 -117.60 -16.02
CA GLN A 537 88.07 -117.68 -17.03
C GLN A 537 87.51 -117.90 -18.43
N ALA A 538 86.47 -118.72 -18.59
CA ALA A 538 85.78 -118.90 -19.86
C ALA A 538 85.11 -117.60 -20.35
N ASP A 539 84.46 -116.85 -19.44
CA ASP A 539 83.86 -115.55 -19.76
C ASP A 539 84.94 -114.52 -20.16
N GLN A 540 86.08 -114.47 -19.47
CA GLN A 540 87.21 -113.60 -19.84
C GLN A 540 87.81 -113.96 -21.20
N ILE A 541 87.95 -115.25 -21.52
CA ILE A 541 88.42 -115.70 -22.84
C ILE A 541 87.42 -115.30 -23.93
N SER A 542 86.13 -115.43 -23.67
CA SER A 542 85.06 -115.02 -24.59
C SER A 542 85.08 -113.50 -24.85
N ILE A 543 85.28 -112.70 -23.79
CA ILE A 543 85.43 -111.24 -23.90
C ILE A 543 86.68 -110.87 -24.70
N LEU A 544 87.83 -111.52 -24.43
CA LEU A 544 89.07 -111.28 -25.16
C LEU A 544 88.97 -111.70 -26.64
N GLN A 545 88.23 -112.78 -26.96
CA GLN A 545 87.92 -113.18 -28.33
C GLN A 545 87.04 -112.15 -29.04
N ALA A 546 86.00 -111.63 -28.37
CA ALA A 546 85.16 -110.56 -28.90
C ALA A 546 85.93 -109.25 -29.08
N GLU A 547 86.90 -108.95 -28.21
CA GLU A 547 87.78 -107.78 -28.33
C GLU A 547 88.74 -107.93 -29.53
N VAL A 548 89.25 -109.15 -29.78
CA VAL A 548 90.05 -109.49 -30.96
C VAL A 548 89.20 -109.41 -32.24
N GLU A 549 87.95 -109.87 -32.22
CA GLU A 549 87.01 -109.68 -33.33
C GLU A 549 86.67 -108.21 -33.56
N ARG A 550 86.48 -107.41 -32.50
CA ARG A 550 86.30 -105.96 -32.59
C ARG A 550 87.52 -105.26 -33.19
N LEU A 551 88.73 -105.69 -32.85
CA LEU A 551 89.96 -105.18 -33.44
C LEU A 551 90.14 -105.64 -34.90
N ARG A 552 89.65 -106.83 -35.28
CA ARG A 552 89.58 -107.30 -36.67
C ARG A 552 88.55 -106.52 -37.50
N MET A 553 87.43 -106.09 -36.90
CA MET A 553 86.42 -105.21 -37.51
C MET A 553 86.91 -103.77 -37.72
N LYS A 554 88.09 -103.40 -37.20
CA LYS A 554 88.76 -102.13 -37.48
C LYS A 554 89.58 -102.13 -38.78
N THR A 555 89.87 -103.31 -39.34
CA THR A 555 90.76 -103.48 -40.50
C THR A 555 90.01 -103.86 -41.79
N PHE A 556 88.72 -104.16 -41.72
CA PHE A 556 87.89 -104.42 -42.90
C PHE A 556 86.47 -103.89 -42.71
N PRO A 557 85.89 -103.14 -43.68
CA PRO A 557 84.51 -102.68 -43.61
C PRO A 557 83.58 -103.86 -43.89
N ALA A 558 82.67 -104.15 -42.96
CA ALA A 558 81.61 -105.13 -43.14
C ALA A 558 80.25 -104.44 -43.23
N LEU A 559 79.63 -104.62 -44.40
CA LEU A 559 78.33 -104.14 -44.81
C LEU A 559 77.19 -104.88 -44.07
N VAL A 560 76.34 -104.04 -43.49
CA VAL A 560 74.93 -104.13 -43.05
C VAL A 560 74.05 -105.26 -43.63
N GLN A 561 73.16 -105.78 -42.77
CA GLN A 561 71.67 -105.79 -42.88
C GLN A 561 71.11 -106.32 -41.54
N MET A 562 70.28 -105.61 -40.74
CA MET A 562 69.25 -104.60 -41.04
C MET A 562 69.67 -103.14 -40.90
#